data_AF-A0A5D3ATD0-F1
#
_entry.id   AF-A0A5D3ATD0-F1
#
_cell.length_a   1.000
_cell.length_b   1.000
_cell.length_c   1.000
_cell.angle_alpha   90.00
_cell.angle_beta   90.00
_cell.angle_gamma   90.00
#
_symmetry.space_group_name_H-M   'P 1'
#
loop_
_entity.id
_entity.type
_entity.pdbx_description
1 polymer ?
#
loop_
_entity_poly.entity_id
_entity_poly.type
_entity_poly.pdbx_seq_one_letter_code
_entity_poly.pdbx_strand_id
1 'polypeptide(L)'
;MGAVMALPTAAGGTHHILPAQAFELGPTTVAGGIPGFMVLDNVWYRDRTFFYLENEDAGEPVPSPDHLLTRSGSGSGTKDFERIQWAQSAVTRHRRDEERSLGTDNTTILHGTTLFFNDGYDNKWSGYKWLYHMVAEALLGSLAVLSSVEPLPNDFALRAAAGEWASSPDRLAGGESEGLPDRLIVAWDQLWDARYGLPRTVAESVFGDDNLIEPDEWRDMSGDGWVYFERILLLDRSVSHRFNPLAQKWLKMALDAYQLAPSPDFFTPLRRALLSFYNIPSLTRPSPGMSVNFKRPKIVYVERQSTERRFEEQVHEDLVKRLERLERMGEAKVGLAVLEGMEKREQFRLFADADIILGIHGNGLTHELWMPSGGIMIEILPPDDFHYDYAPVSMALGHEHLIWQNDRLFPRDMWLPQNTGNGSLIHDGSSIP
;
A
#
# COMPACT_ATOMS: atom_id res chain seq x y z
N MET A 1 -37.21 -55.15 11.79
CA MET A 1 -35.80 -55.09 11.35
C MET A 1 -35.69 -53.93 10.38
N GLY A 2 -35.30 -52.76 10.90
CA GLY A 2 -34.98 -51.60 10.09
C GLY A 2 -33.48 -51.50 9.91
N ALA A 3 -33.06 -51.09 8.73
CA ALA A 3 -31.73 -50.56 8.48
C ALA A 3 -31.87 -49.53 7.35
N VAL A 4 -32.06 -48.27 7.75
CA VAL A 4 -31.86 -47.11 6.89
C VAL A 4 -30.37 -46.79 6.97
N MET A 5 -29.67 -46.80 5.84
CA MET A 5 -28.28 -46.37 5.75
C MET A 5 -28.20 -44.88 6.11
N ALA A 6 -27.40 -44.58 7.13
CA ALA A 6 -26.95 -43.23 7.43
C ALA A 6 -25.95 -42.77 6.36
N LEU A 7 -26.25 -41.63 5.73
CA LEU A 7 -25.22 -40.82 5.07
C LEU A 7 -24.56 -39.92 6.13
N PRO A 8 -23.24 -39.68 6.07
CA PRO A 8 -22.57 -38.85 7.05
C PRO A 8 -23.03 -37.40 6.91
N THR A 9 -23.45 -36.82 8.04
CA THR A 9 -23.63 -35.39 8.21
C THR A 9 -22.28 -34.69 8.05
N ALA A 10 -22.17 -33.80 7.05
CA ALA A 10 -21.08 -32.83 7.00
C ALA A 10 -21.13 -31.97 8.27
N ALA A 11 -19.96 -31.80 8.87
CA ALA A 11 -19.78 -31.31 10.22
C ALA A 11 -20.12 -29.81 10.37
N GLY A 12 -20.90 -29.48 11.40
CA GLY A 12 -20.57 -28.40 12.35
C GLY A 12 -20.29 -26.98 11.86
N GLY A 13 -20.94 -26.50 10.80
CA GLY A 13 -20.86 -25.08 10.43
C GLY A 13 -21.79 -24.22 11.29
N THR A 14 -21.28 -23.15 11.91
CA THR A 14 -22.11 -22.05 12.35
C THR A 14 -22.83 -21.47 11.14
N HIS A 15 -24.16 -21.61 11.07
CA HIS A 15 -24.92 -21.00 9.99
C HIS A 15 -24.95 -19.48 10.19
N HIS A 16 -24.03 -18.77 9.54
CA HIS A 16 -24.08 -17.31 9.45
C HIS A 16 -25.27 -16.90 8.58
N ILE A 17 -26.23 -16.18 9.17
CA ILE A 17 -27.37 -15.63 8.43
C ILE A 17 -26.91 -14.30 7.84
N LEU A 18 -26.64 -14.28 6.54
CA LEU A 18 -26.31 -13.06 5.81
C LEU A 18 -27.46 -12.05 5.85
N PRO A 19 -27.18 -10.73 5.86
CA PRO A 19 -28.21 -9.70 5.78
C PRO A 19 -29.03 -9.81 4.49
N ALA A 20 -30.26 -9.29 4.57
CA ALA A 20 -31.17 -9.20 3.44
C ALA A 20 -30.52 -8.58 2.19
N GLN A 21 -29.77 -7.51 2.40
CA GLN A 21 -29.12 -6.69 1.38
C GLN A 21 -28.01 -7.46 0.63
N ALA A 22 -27.40 -8.48 1.26
CA ALA A 22 -26.35 -9.29 0.64
C ALA A 22 -26.83 -10.00 -0.64
N PHE A 23 -28.12 -10.33 -0.71
CA PHE A 23 -28.70 -10.98 -1.88
C PHE A 23 -29.12 -10.01 -2.98
N GLU A 24 -29.40 -8.75 -2.62
CA GLU A 24 -29.75 -7.69 -3.57
C GLU A 24 -28.51 -7.14 -4.28
N LEU A 25 -27.37 -7.05 -3.57
CA LEU A 25 -26.10 -6.54 -4.08
C LEU A 25 -25.37 -7.54 -4.99
N GLY A 26 -25.74 -8.82 -4.93
CA GLY A 26 -25.22 -9.87 -5.81
C GLY A 26 -23.98 -10.59 -5.26
N PRO A 27 -23.38 -11.49 -6.07
CA PRO A 27 -22.23 -12.28 -5.65
C PRO A 27 -20.95 -11.44 -5.53
N THR A 28 -19.96 -11.99 -4.83
CA THR A 28 -18.61 -11.45 -4.78
C THR A 28 -17.91 -11.73 -6.10
N THR A 29 -17.21 -10.73 -6.66
CA THR A 29 -16.42 -10.87 -7.88
C THR A 29 -14.96 -10.54 -7.61
N VAL A 30 -14.05 -11.16 -8.37
CA VAL A 30 -12.62 -10.84 -8.33
C VAL A 30 -12.35 -9.81 -9.41
N ALA A 31 -12.15 -8.54 -9.02
CA ALA A 31 -11.86 -7.46 -9.97
C ALA A 31 -10.42 -7.54 -10.52
N GLY A 32 -9.51 -8.19 -9.79
CA GLY A 32 -8.14 -8.47 -10.24
C GLY A 32 -7.14 -8.54 -9.09
N GLY A 33 -5.88 -8.25 -9.41
CA GLY A 33 -4.76 -8.26 -8.47
C GLY A 33 -3.98 -9.57 -8.44
N ILE A 34 -3.14 -9.68 -7.42
CA ILE A 34 -2.24 -10.83 -7.19
C ILE A 34 -2.28 -11.22 -5.71
N PRO A 35 -1.88 -12.44 -5.32
CA PRO A 35 -1.85 -12.84 -3.91
C PRO A 35 -1.14 -11.81 -3.03
N GLY A 36 -1.81 -11.38 -1.95
CA GLY A 36 -1.32 -10.33 -1.05
C GLY A 36 -1.66 -8.90 -1.47
N PHE A 37 -2.26 -8.70 -2.65
CA PHE A 37 -2.86 -7.45 -3.16
C PHE A 37 -4.11 -7.80 -4.00
N MET A 38 -5.06 -8.51 -3.43
CA MET A 38 -6.24 -9.01 -4.16
C MET A 38 -7.36 -7.96 -4.14
N VAL A 39 -8.00 -7.69 -5.28
CA VAL A 39 -9.13 -6.76 -5.38
C VAL A 39 -10.42 -7.53 -5.57
N LEU A 40 -11.36 -7.33 -4.64
CA LEU A 40 -12.65 -8.01 -4.59
C LEU A 40 -13.78 -6.99 -4.52
N ASP A 41 -14.88 -7.26 -5.21
CA ASP A 41 -16.11 -6.47 -5.13
C ASP A 41 -17.19 -7.26 -4.40
N ASN A 42 -18.09 -6.56 -3.70
CA ASN A 42 -19.18 -7.14 -2.92
C ASN A 42 -18.71 -8.14 -1.86
N VAL A 43 -17.91 -7.67 -0.89
CA VAL A 43 -17.39 -8.51 0.20
C VAL A 43 -18.08 -8.17 1.51
N TRP A 44 -18.44 -9.20 2.27
CA TRP A 44 -19.03 -9.06 3.60
C TRP A 44 -18.02 -9.45 4.68
N TYR A 45 -18.12 -8.81 5.84
CA TYR A 45 -17.28 -9.10 7.00
C TYR A 45 -18.10 -9.09 8.27
N ARG A 46 -17.82 -10.05 9.15
CA ARG A 46 -18.37 -10.10 10.50
C ARG A 46 -17.57 -11.06 11.37
N ASP A 47 -17.43 -10.76 12.66
CA ASP A 47 -16.82 -11.64 13.66
C ASP A 47 -15.40 -12.11 13.27
N ARG A 48 -14.62 -11.19 12.67
CA ARG A 48 -13.28 -11.43 12.12
C ARG A 48 -13.21 -12.36 10.91
N THR A 49 -14.34 -12.64 10.29
CA THR A 49 -14.45 -13.49 9.10
C THR A 49 -14.89 -12.67 7.90
N PHE A 50 -14.17 -12.80 6.79
CA PHE A 50 -14.64 -12.35 5.47
C PHE A 50 -15.53 -13.41 4.84
N PHE A 51 -16.58 -12.98 4.14
CA PHE A 51 -17.54 -13.85 3.47
C PHE A 51 -17.56 -13.55 1.97
N TYR A 52 -17.24 -14.58 1.19
CA TYR A 52 -17.27 -14.57 -0.27
C TYR A 52 -18.56 -15.23 -0.76
N LEU A 53 -19.38 -14.46 -1.46
CA LEU A 53 -20.66 -14.92 -2.00
C LEU A 53 -20.42 -15.54 -3.38
N GLU A 54 -20.34 -16.87 -3.43
CA GLU A 54 -20.01 -17.63 -4.62
C GLU A 54 -21.23 -17.81 -5.54
N ASN A 55 -21.02 -17.60 -6.84
CA ASN A 55 -22.00 -17.86 -7.88
C ASN A 55 -21.59 -19.09 -8.70
N GLU A 56 -22.26 -20.24 -8.49
CA GLU A 56 -21.97 -21.50 -9.17
C GLU A 56 -22.05 -21.39 -10.71
N ASP A 57 -22.91 -20.51 -11.22
CA ASP A 57 -23.14 -20.33 -12.66
C ASP A 57 -22.05 -19.48 -13.34
N ALA A 58 -21.20 -18.79 -12.57
CA ALA A 58 -20.16 -17.93 -13.13
C ALA A 58 -19.01 -18.72 -13.79
N GLY A 59 -18.82 -20.00 -13.43
CA GLY A 59 -17.78 -20.86 -14.00
C GLY A 59 -16.33 -20.42 -13.74
N GLU A 60 -16.12 -19.32 -13.02
CA GLU A 60 -14.81 -18.78 -12.69
C GLU A 60 -14.24 -19.43 -11.43
N PRO A 61 -12.96 -19.86 -11.43
CA PRO A 61 -12.33 -20.47 -10.27
C PRO A 61 -12.14 -19.45 -9.15
N VAL A 62 -12.81 -19.68 -8.01
CA VAL A 62 -12.65 -18.85 -6.81
C VAL A 62 -11.25 -19.04 -6.21
N PRO A 63 -10.48 -17.96 -5.97
CA PRO A 63 -9.15 -18.04 -5.36
C PRO A 63 -9.18 -18.78 -4.02
N SER A 64 -8.23 -19.69 -3.81
CA SER A 64 -8.07 -20.39 -2.52
C SER A 64 -7.98 -19.36 -1.38
N PRO A 65 -8.66 -19.55 -0.23
CA PRO A 65 -8.57 -18.62 0.91
C PRO A 65 -7.13 -18.29 1.31
N ASP A 66 -6.21 -19.25 1.20
CA ASP A 66 -4.80 -19.06 1.55
C ASP A 66 -4.08 -18.05 0.62
N HIS A 67 -4.61 -17.78 -0.57
CA HIS A 67 -4.13 -16.77 -1.53
C HIS A 67 -4.74 -15.38 -1.30
N LEU A 68 -5.79 -15.27 -0.48
CA LEU A 68 -6.50 -14.01 -0.23
C LEU A 68 -5.96 -13.30 1.00
N LEU A 69 -5.77 -14.04 2.10
CA LEU A 69 -5.30 -13.47 3.35
C LEU A 69 -4.66 -14.52 4.27
N THR A 70 -3.88 -14.05 5.23
CA THR A 70 -3.37 -14.85 6.33
C THR A 70 -4.37 -14.86 7.47
N ARG A 71 -4.69 -16.06 7.96
CA ARG A 71 -5.61 -16.29 9.09
C ARG A 71 -4.88 -16.24 10.43
N SER A 72 -5.57 -15.78 11.46
CA SER A 72 -5.13 -15.77 12.85
C SER A 72 -6.05 -16.63 13.70
N GLY A 73 -5.47 -17.58 14.43
CA GLY A 73 -6.19 -18.37 15.44
C GLY A 73 -6.31 -17.66 16.79
N SER A 74 -5.76 -16.45 16.94
CA SER A 74 -5.78 -15.69 18.19
C SER A 74 -7.06 -14.86 18.36
N GLY A 75 -7.12 -14.06 19.42
CA GLY A 75 -8.16 -13.05 19.62
C GLY A 75 -8.03 -11.81 18.72
N SER A 76 -6.92 -11.66 18.00
CA SER A 76 -6.65 -10.56 17.06
C SER A 76 -6.43 -11.09 15.65
N GLY A 77 -6.51 -10.23 14.64
CA GLY A 77 -6.31 -10.64 13.25
C GLY A 77 -7.55 -11.24 12.63
N THR A 78 -7.54 -11.33 11.30
CA THR A 78 -8.60 -11.99 10.53
C THR A 78 -8.64 -13.47 10.87
N LYS A 79 -9.78 -13.93 11.38
CA LYS A 79 -10.01 -15.30 11.82
C LYS A 79 -10.15 -16.25 10.63
N ASP A 80 -11.01 -15.90 9.68
CA ASP A 80 -11.30 -16.78 8.55
C ASP A 80 -11.74 -16.04 7.28
N PHE A 81 -11.82 -16.79 6.19
CA PHE A 81 -12.40 -16.39 4.93
C PHE A 81 -13.35 -17.50 4.45
N GLU A 82 -14.64 -17.30 4.64
CA GLU A 82 -15.68 -18.29 4.38
C GLU A 82 -16.33 -18.08 3.02
N ARG A 83 -16.63 -19.17 2.32
CA ARG A 83 -17.36 -19.16 1.05
C ARG A 83 -18.81 -19.56 1.30
N ILE A 84 -19.74 -18.75 0.82
CA ILE A 84 -21.18 -19.01 0.94
C ILE A 84 -21.77 -19.11 -0.47
N GLN A 85 -22.48 -20.19 -0.75
CA GLN A 85 -23.22 -20.34 -2.01
C GLN A 85 -24.38 -19.33 -2.06
N TRP A 86 -24.28 -18.34 -2.94
CA TRP A 86 -25.23 -17.24 -3.04
C TRP A 86 -26.63 -17.74 -3.44
N ALA A 87 -26.73 -18.53 -4.51
CA ALA A 87 -28.00 -19.01 -5.07
C ALA A 87 -28.76 -19.98 -4.12
N GLN A 88 -28.05 -20.91 -3.48
CA GLN A 88 -28.65 -21.87 -2.55
C GLN A 88 -29.12 -21.18 -1.25
N SER A 89 -28.41 -20.13 -0.83
CA SER A 89 -28.78 -19.31 0.33
C SER A 89 -29.99 -18.40 0.05
N ALA A 90 -30.13 -17.91 -1.20
CA ALA A 90 -31.31 -17.14 -1.64
C ALA A 90 -32.59 -18.00 -1.67
N VAL A 91 -32.52 -19.27 -2.09
CA VAL A 91 -33.67 -20.20 -2.09
C VAL A 91 -34.11 -20.59 -0.68
N THR A 92 -33.19 -20.66 0.28
CA THR A 92 -33.49 -20.97 1.69
C THR A 92 -34.21 -19.80 2.40
N ARG A 93 -34.25 -18.63 1.77
CA ARG A 93 -34.91 -17.41 2.27
C ARG A 93 -36.42 -17.41 2.04
N HIS A 94 -36.87 -17.86 0.86
CA HIS A 94 -38.31 -18.07 0.59
C HIS A 94 -39.00 -19.02 1.58
N ARG A 95 -38.26 -19.90 2.27
CA ARG A 95 -38.78 -20.79 3.32
C ARG A 95 -38.71 -20.22 4.75
N ARG A 96 -37.99 -19.12 4.99
CA ARG A 96 -37.72 -18.58 6.34
C ARG A 96 -38.18 -17.13 6.54
N ASP A 97 -38.61 -16.44 5.49
CA ASP A 97 -39.26 -15.12 5.60
C ASP A 97 -40.60 -15.16 6.38
N GLU A 98 -41.18 -16.35 6.60
CA GLU A 98 -42.35 -16.52 7.48
C GLU A 98 -42.00 -16.57 8.99
N GLU A 99 -40.74 -16.81 9.39
CA GLU A 99 -40.46 -17.20 10.78
C GLU A 99 -39.58 -16.26 11.59
N ARG A 100 -38.94 -15.22 11.04
CA ARG A 100 -38.19 -14.28 11.89
C ARG A 100 -37.79 -12.99 11.18
N SER A 101 -38.37 -11.90 11.66
CA SER A 101 -37.81 -10.55 11.66
C SER A 101 -36.48 -10.51 12.45
N LEU A 102 -35.46 -11.22 11.95
CA LEU A 102 -34.12 -11.31 12.55
C LEU A 102 -33.20 -10.23 11.97
N GLY A 103 -33.10 -9.12 12.69
CA GLY A 103 -31.87 -8.34 12.86
C GLY A 103 -31.26 -7.72 11.60
N THR A 104 -31.95 -6.72 11.04
CA THR A 104 -31.41 -5.79 10.01
C THR A 104 -30.64 -4.61 10.60
N ASP A 105 -30.44 -4.54 11.92
CA ASP A 105 -30.33 -3.23 12.57
C ASP A 105 -28.89 -2.70 12.77
N ASN A 106 -27.84 -3.40 12.30
CA ASN A 106 -26.49 -2.81 12.29
C ASN A 106 -25.63 -3.37 11.16
N THR A 107 -25.80 -2.83 9.94
CA THR A 107 -24.88 -3.06 8.82
C THR A 107 -24.17 -1.76 8.50
N THR A 108 -22.84 -1.75 8.63
CA THR A 108 -22.00 -0.65 8.15
C THR A 108 -21.67 -0.88 6.68
N ILE A 109 -22.02 0.08 5.84
CA ILE A 109 -21.80 0.01 4.38
C ILE A 109 -20.62 0.92 4.04
N LEU A 110 -19.56 0.33 3.50
CA LEU A 110 -18.36 1.03 3.05
C LEU A 110 -18.38 1.11 1.52
N HIS A 111 -18.91 2.24 1.05
CA HIS A 111 -18.92 2.59 -0.37
C HIS A 111 -17.53 2.90 -0.91
N GLY A 112 -17.39 2.73 -2.22
CA GLY A 112 -16.17 2.98 -2.98
C GLY A 112 -15.10 1.91 -2.73
N THR A 113 -13.84 2.33 -2.83
CA THR A 113 -12.69 1.43 -2.71
C THR A 113 -12.04 1.53 -1.34
N THR A 114 -11.94 0.41 -0.64
CA THR A 114 -11.26 0.30 0.66
C THR A 114 -9.93 -0.42 0.53
N LEU A 115 -8.84 0.19 1.02
CA LEU A 115 -7.60 -0.53 1.27
C LEU A 115 -7.67 -1.18 2.66
N PHE A 116 -7.48 -2.50 2.73
CA PHE A 116 -7.50 -3.23 4.00
C PHE A 116 -6.14 -3.87 4.27
N PHE A 117 -5.42 -3.34 5.25
CA PHE A 117 -4.08 -3.80 5.61
C PHE A 117 -4.17 -4.83 6.74
N ASN A 118 -3.98 -6.11 6.41
CA ASN A 118 -4.19 -7.25 7.31
C ASN A 118 -2.96 -7.61 8.18
N ASP A 119 -1.82 -6.93 8.00
CA ASP A 119 -0.62 -7.23 8.79
C ASP A 119 -0.71 -6.71 10.23
N GLY A 120 0.24 -7.11 11.09
CA GLY A 120 0.40 -6.53 12.44
C GLY A 120 -0.35 -7.22 13.58
N TYR A 121 -1.25 -8.16 13.28
CA TYR A 121 -1.98 -8.89 14.31
C TYR A 121 -1.03 -9.64 15.27
N ASP A 122 -1.42 -9.75 16.54
CA ASP A 122 -0.59 -10.33 17.62
C ASP A 122 0.79 -9.68 17.76
N ASN A 123 0.93 -8.40 17.42
CA ASN A 123 2.23 -7.70 17.34
C ASN A 123 3.22 -8.37 16.37
N LYS A 124 2.73 -9.15 15.39
CA LYS A 124 3.59 -9.65 14.31
C LYS A 124 4.12 -8.47 13.50
N TRP A 125 5.29 -8.67 12.91
CA TRP A 125 5.95 -7.61 12.17
C TRP A 125 5.15 -7.23 10.90
N SER A 126 4.71 -5.98 10.81
CA SER A 126 4.10 -5.35 9.63
C SER A 126 5.11 -4.51 8.83
N GLY A 127 6.02 -3.86 9.56
CA GLY A 127 6.89 -2.81 9.05
C GLY A 127 6.23 -1.42 8.99
N TYR A 128 4.96 -1.25 9.30
CA TYR A 128 4.24 -0.02 8.93
C TYR A 128 4.79 1.26 9.59
N LYS A 129 5.40 1.16 10.77
CA LYS A 129 6.08 2.30 11.42
C LYS A 129 7.22 2.92 10.62
N TRP A 130 7.69 2.25 9.57
CA TRP A 130 8.68 2.77 8.63
C TRP A 130 8.00 3.20 7.34
N LEU A 131 8.32 4.43 6.88
CA LEU A 131 7.79 5.00 5.64
C LEU A 131 7.98 4.05 4.45
N TYR A 132 9.12 3.37 4.37
CA TYR A 132 9.41 2.38 3.31
C TYR A 132 8.35 1.27 3.27
N HIS A 133 8.10 0.57 4.37
CA HIS A 133 7.19 -0.59 4.34
C HIS A 133 5.72 -0.17 4.23
N MET A 134 5.29 0.89 4.91
CA MET A 134 3.89 1.34 4.81
C MET A 134 3.58 1.98 3.46
N VAL A 135 4.42 2.91 3.01
CA VAL A 135 4.11 3.72 1.84
C VAL A 135 4.76 3.16 0.59
N ALA A 136 6.07 2.90 0.65
CA ALA A 136 6.78 2.43 -0.53
C ALA A 136 6.41 0.99 -0.89
N GLU A 137 6.17 0.07 0.06
CA GLU A 137 5.69 -1.28 -0.28
C GLU A 137 4.16 -1.38 -0.28
N ALA A 138 3.52 -1.15 0.87
CA ALA A 138 2.10 -1.49 1.01
C ALA A 138 1.19 -0.57 0.19
N LEU A 139 1.31 0.75 0.37
CA LEU A 139 0.45 1.71 -0.33
C LEU A 139 0.77 1.83 -1.83
N LEU A 140 2.03 1.98 -2.20
CA LEU A 140 2.44 2.03 -3.61
C LEU A 140 2.09 0.72 -4.33
N GLY A 141 2.30 -0.45 -3.72
CA GLY A 141 1.91 -1.74 -4.29
C GLY A 141 0.39 -1.85 -4.47
N SER A 142 -0.39 -1.39 -3.49
CA SER A 142 -1.86 -1.34 -3.59
C SER A 142 -2.32 -0.46 -4.75
N LEU A 143 -1.72 0.72 -4.91
CA LEU A 143 -2.06 1.64 -5.99
C LEU A 143 -1.60 1.12 -7.37
N ALA A 144 -0.48 0.40 -7.44
CA ALA A 144 -0.04 -0.25 -8.66
C ALA A 144 -1.09 -1.26 -9.15
N VAL A 145 -1.58 -2.11 -8.23
CA VAL A 145 -2.67 -3.06 -8.54
C VAL A 145 -3.97 -2.34 -8.89
N LEU A 146 -4.39 -1.34 -8.10
CA LEU A 146 -5.64 -0.62 -8.38
C LEU A 146 -5.60 0.11 -9.74
N SER A 147 -4.43 0.58 -10.16
CA SER A 147 -4.26 1.21 -11.47
C SER A 147 -4.36 0.24 -12.65
N SER A 148 -4.29 -1.07 -12.41
CA SER A 148 -4.37 -2.12 -13.43
C SER A 148 -5.75 -2.78 -13.52
N VAL A 149 -6.66 -2.50 -12.58
CA VAL A 149 -8.03 -3.06 -12.58
C VAL A 149 -9.00 -2.03 -13.14
N GLU A 150 -10.13 -2.50 -13.69
CA GLU A 150 -11.18 -1.60 -14.14
C GLU A 150 -11.71 -0.77 -12.96
N PRO A 151 -11.85 0.56 -13.08
CA PRO A 151 -12.44 1.39 -12.04
C PRO A 151 -13.84 0.92 -11.68
N LEU A 152 -14.26 1.12 -10.42
CA LEU A 152 -15.65 0.91 -10.06
C LEU A 152 -16.55 1.75 -10.98
N PRO A 153 -17.63 1.18 -11.53
CA PRO A 153 -18.59 1.95 -12.29
C PRO A 153 -19.12 3.12 -11.45
N ASN A 154 -19.13 4.34 -12.00
CA ASN A 154 -19.66 5.55 -11.34
C ASN A 154 -21.18 5.53 -11.07
N ASP A 155 -21.83 4.36 -11.14
CA ASP A 155 -23.27 4.17 -10.91
C ASP A 155 -23.71 4.56 -9.49
N PHE A 156 -22.78 4.76 -8.56
CA PHE A 156 -23.06 5.31 -7.24
C PHE A 156 -23.73 6.69 -7.30
N ALA A 157 -23.32 7.58 -8.22
CA ALA A 157 -23.95 8.90 -8.36
C ALA A 157 -25.41 8.82 -8.86
N LEU A 158 -25.74 7.78 -9.64
CA LEU A 158 -27.12 7.49 -10.09
C LEU A 158 -27.96 6.83 -8.98
N ARG A 159 -27.35 6.00 -8.13
CA ARG A 159 -28.00 5.36 -6.97
C ARG A 159 -28.22 6.32 -5.80
N ALA A 160 -27.27 7.22 -5.53
CA ALA A 160 -27.43 8.33 -4.59
C ALA A 160 -28.47 9.36 -5.07
N ALA A 161 -28.56 9.63 -6.37
CA ALA A 161 -29.61 10.48 -6.96
C ALA A 161 -31.02 9.86 -6.88
N ALA A 162 -31.13 8.54 -6.67
CA ALA A 162 -32.39 7.83 -6.43
C ALA A 162 -32.87 7.95 -4.97
N GLY A 163 -32.18 8.70 -4.11
CA GLY A 163 -32.60 8.99 -2.73
C GLY A 163 -32.21 7.92 -1.71
N GLU A 164 -31.32 7.00 -2.09
CA GLU A 164 -30.85 5.94 -1.21
C GLU A 164 -29.45 6.28 -0.64
N TRP A 165 -29.45 6.58 0.66
CA TRP A 165 -28.32 6.49 1.61
C TRP A 165 -27.25 7.59 1.45
N ALA A 166 -27.24 8.53 2.41
CA ALA A 166 -26.43 9.74 2.37
C ALA A 166 -25.07 9.59 3.09
N SER A 167 -23.97 9.74 2.35
CA SER A 167 -22.68 10.35 2.75
C SER A 167 -21.71 10.23 1.56
N SER A 168 -20.84 11.17 1.18
CA SER A 168 -20.50 12.51 1.62
C SER A 168 -20.14 13.34 0.36
N PRO A 169 -20.70 14.55 0.10
CA PRO A 169 -20.54 15.26 -1.18
C PRO A 169 -19.19 15.96 -1.40
N ASP A 170 -18.31 16.02 -0.40
CA ASP A 170 -17.19 16.97 -0.41
C ASP A 170 -15.93 16.52 -1.18
N ARG A 171 -15.86 15.26 -1.64
CA ARG A 171 -14.73 14.79 -2.47
C ARG A 171 -14.82 15.13 -3.96
N LEU A 172 -15.97 15.62 -4.43
CA LEU A 172 -16.16 15.97 -5.83
C LEU A 172 -15.71 17.40 -6.18
N ALA A 173 -15.25 18.18 -5.20
CA ALA A 173 -14.81 19.55 -5.38
C ALA A 173 -13.29 19.66 -5.61
N GLY A 174 -12.75 18.87 -6.55
CA GLY A 174 -11.37 19.03 -7.02
C GLY A 174 -10.83 17.74 -7.62
N GLY A 175 -10.47 17.74 -8.90
CA GLY A 175 -9.84 16.61 -9.61
C GLY A 175 -8.45 16.20 -9.11
N GLU A 176 -8.15 16.45 -7.83
CA GLU A 176 -6.90 16.10 -7.15
C GLU A 176 -6.94 14.68 -6.55
N SER A 177 -8.14 14.15 -6.22
CA SER A 177 -8.34 12.81 -5.66
C SER A 177 -8.88 11.77 -6.66
N GLU A 178 -8.99 12.13 -7.93
CA GLU A 178 -9.52 11.24 -8.98
C GLU A 178 -8.62 9.99 -9.11
N GLY A 179 -9.23 8.80 -8.94
CA GLY A 179 -8.53 7.51 -9.01
C GLY A 179 -7.85 7.05 -7.71
N LEU A 180 -7.99 7.77 -6.60
CA LEU A 180 -7.54 7.29 -5.29
C LEU A 180 -8.59 6.41 -4.60
N PRO A 181 -8.16 5.41 -3.80
CA PRO A 181 -9.08 4.68 -2.94
C PRO A 181 -9.69 5.59 -1.89
N ASP A 182 -10.91 5.27 -1.48
CA ASP A 182 -11.69 6.13 -0.61
C ASP A 182 -11.19 6.13 0.83
N ARG A 183 -10.69 4.99 1.29
CA ARG A 183 -10.33 4.80 2.68
C ARG A 183 -9.20 3.79 2.86
N LEU A 184 -8.52 3.91 3.98
CA LEU A 184 -7.51 2.97 4.44
C LEU A 184 -7.92 2.44 5.82
N ILE A 185 -7.95 1.11 5.94
CA ILE A 185 -8.09 0.41 7.21
C ILE A 185 -6.74 -0.20 7.56
N VAL A 186 -6.12 0.27 8.65
CA VAL A 186 -5.00 -0.44 9.30
C VAL A 186 -5.61 -1.31 10.38
N ALA A 187 -5.79 -2.60 10.09
CA ALA A 187 -6.72 -3.41 10.87
C ALA A 187 -6.18 -3.84 12.24
N TRP A 188 -4.87 -4.06 12.38
CA TRP A 188 -4.34 -4.77 13.56
C TRP A 188 -3.05 -4.21 14.17
N ASP A 189 -2.26 -3.42 13.45
CA ASP A 189 -0.98 -2.91 13.96
C ASP A 189 -1.17 -1.65 14.81
N GLN A 190 -1.12 -1.79 16.13
CA GLN A 190 -1.26 -0.68 17.09
C GLN A 190 -0.08 0.31 17.09
N LEU A 191 1.05 -0.06 16.46
CA LEU A 191 2.27 0.75 16.45
C LEU A 191 2.66 1.18 15.04
N TRP A 192 1.70 1.14 14.10
CA TRP A 192 1.94 1.35 12.67
C TRP A 192 2.50 2.74 12.32
N ASP A 193 2.44 3.70 13.22
CA ASP A 193 2.88 5.08 13.04
C ASP A 193 3.98 5.52 14.04
N ALA A 194 4.33 4.65 14.98
CA ALA A 194 4.98 4.99 16.25
C ALA A 194 6.43 5.51 16.16
N ARG A 195 7.08 5.50 14.98
CA ARG A 195 8.51 5.84 14.88
C ARG A 195 8.76 7.33 14.62
N TYR A 196 8.23 7.85 13.52
CA TYR A 196 8.47 9.23 13.07
C TYR A 196 7.18 9.94 12.62
N GLY A 197 6.03 9.27 12.71
CA GLY A 197 4.74 9.79 12.25
C GLY A 197 4.61 10.02 10.74
N LEU A 198 5.65 9.81 9.94
CA LEU A 198 5.59 9.96 8.48
C LEU A 198 4.53 9.05 7.82
N PRO A 199 4.41 7.75 8.16
CA PRO A 199 3.33 6.90 7.65
C PRO A 199 1.94 7.47 7.92
N ARG A 200 1.68 7.90 9.16
CA ARG A 200 0.42 8.55 9.56
C ARG A 200 0.16 9.82 8.75
N THR A 201 1.16 10.71 8.68
CA THR A 201 1.04 11.95 7.91
C THR A 201 0.67 11.72 6.46
N VAL A 202 1.25 10.70 5.81
CA VAL A 202 0.89 10.35 4.43
C VAL A 202 -0.56 9.87 4.36
N ALA A 203 -0.97 8.98 5.26
CA ALA A 203 -2.34 8.46 5.30
C ALA A 203 -3.37 9.57 5.56
N GLU A 204 -3.17 10.42 6.58
CA GLU A 204 -4.06 11.55 6.91
C GLU A 204 -4.17 12.54 5.75
N SER A 205 -3.05 12.85 5.07
CA SER A 205 -3.06 13.79 3.94
C SER A 205 -3.83 13.27 2.72
N VAL A 206 -3.99 11.96 2.60
CA VAL A 206 -4.60 11.29 1.44
C VAL A 206 -6.05 10.92 1.71
N PHE A 207 -6.32 10.32 2.87
CA PHE A 207 -7.63 9.79 3.22
C PHE A 207 -8.44 10.78 4.05
N GLY A 208 -7.79 11.66 4.82
CA GLY A 208 -8.41 12.45 5.88
C GLY A 208 -8.76 11.59 7.09
N ASP A 209 -8.94 12.22 8.24
CA ASP A 209 -9.15 11.54 9.52
C ASP A 209 -10.38 10.61 9.47
N ASP A 210 -11.49 11.04 8.89
CA ASP A 210 -12.73 10.25 8.80
C ASP A 210 -12.63 8.97 7.92
N ASN A 211 -11.60 8.87 7.07
CA ASN A 211 -11.41 7.71 6.18
C ASN A 211 -10.09 6.96 6.44
N LEU A 212 -9.37 7.33 7.48
CA LEU A 212 -8.25 6.56 8.03
C LEU A 212 -8.76 5.81 9.26
N ILE A 213 -9.11 4.54 9.07
CA ILE A 213 -9.68 3.72 10.14
C ILE A 213 -8.53 2.98 10.83
N GLU A 214 -8.32 3.33 12.10
CA GLU A 214 -7.27 2.76 12.94
C GLU A 214 -7.67 1.41 13.57
N PRO A 215 -6.73 0.61 14.12
CA PRO A 215 -7.05 -0.73 14.61
C PRO A 215 -8.16 -0.79 15.66
N ASP A 216 -8.21 0.21 16.55
CA ASP A 216 -9.25 0.30 17.58
C ASP A 216 -10.62 0.66 16.99
N GLU A 217 -10.65 1.62 16.06
CA GLU A 217 -11.86 2.01 15.33
C GLU A 217 -12.37 0.87 14.45
N TRP A 218 -11.47 0.12 13.82
CA TRP A 218 -11.82 -1.06 13.04
C TRP A 218 -12.42 -2.15 13.94
N ARG A 219 -11.82 -2.42 15.10
CA ARG A 219 -12.36 -3.38 16.07
C ARG A 219 -13.76 -2.96 16.52
N ASP A 220 -13.96 -1.68 16.79
CA ASP A 220 -15.25 -1.19 17.29
C ASP A 220 -16.31 -1.20 16.16
N MET A 221 -15.95 -0.76 14.95
CA MET A 221 -16.80 -0.80 13.75
C MET A 221 -17.24 -2.23 13.39
N SER A 222 -16.33 -3.19 13.52
CA SER A 222 -16.54 -4.57 13.10
C SER A 222 -16.93 -5.53 14.22
N GLY A 223 -16.97 -5.04 15.47
CA GLY A 223 -17.31 -5.80 16.66
C GLY A 223 -18.81 -6.07 16.82
N ASP A 224 -19.64 -5.11 16.40
CA ASP A 224 -21.09 -5.19 16.50
C ASP A 224 -21.76 -5.07 15.13
N GLY A 225 -22.09 -6.20 14.50
CA GLY A 225 -22.89 -6.22 13.26
C GLY A 225 -22.14 -6.66 12.01
N TRP A 226 -22.70 -6.33 10.84
CA TRP A 226 -22.10 -6.67 9.54
C TRP A 226 -21.39 -5.46 8.95
N VAL A 227 -20.26 -5.68 8.29
CA VAL A 227 -19.61 -4.68 7.45
C VAL A 227 -19.67 -5.16 6.01
N TYR A 228 -20.12 -4.30 5.11
CA TYR A 228 -20.13 -4.55 3.66
C TYR A 228 -19.13 -3.63 2.98
N PHE A 229 -18.34 -4.18 2.06
CA PHE A 229 -17.42 -3.46 1.20
C PHE A 229 -17.93 -3.53 -0.24
N GLU A 230 -18.13 -2.36 -0.86
CA GLU A 230 -18.40 -2.27 -2.30
C GLU A 230 -17.19 -2.79 -3.10
N ARG A 231 -16.00 -2.26 -2.82
CA ARG A 231 -14.72 -2.82 -3.24
C ARG A 231 -13.70 -2.81 -2.11
N ILE A 232 -12.93 -3.87 -2.02
CA ILE A 232 -11.82 -4.00 -1.07
C ILE A 232 -10.56 -4.49 -1.80
N LEU A 233 -9.43 -3.84 -1.53
CA LEU A 233 -8.12 -4.40 -1.78
C LEU A 233 -7.60 -5.01 -0.48
N LEU A 234 -7.44 -6.32 -0.48
CA LEU A 234 -6.86 -7.08 0.63
C LEU A 234 -5.34 -7.10 0.49
N LEU A 235 -4.67 -6.39 1.40
CA LEU A 235 -3.21 -6.39 1.51
C LEU A 235 -2.74 -7.34 2.61
N ASP A 236 -1.86 -8.26 2.25
CA ASP A 236 -1.26 -9.22 3.19
C ASP A 236 0.17 -9.58 2.78
N ARG A 237 1.14 -9.14 3.59
CA ARG A 237 2.56 -9.33 3.33
C ARG A 237 2.94 -10.81 3.27
N SER A 238 2.40 -11.62 4.18
CA SER A 238 2.75 -13.03 4.27
C SER A 238 2.24 -13.81 3.07
N VAL A 239 1.02 -13.50 2.59
CA VAL A 239 0.49 -14.06 1.35
C VAL A 239 1.38 -13.66 0.17
N SER A 240 1.76 -12.39 0.05
CA SER A 240 2.62 -11.96 -1.06
C SER A 240 3.95 -12.75 -1.11
N HIS A 241 4.65 -12.86 0.03
CA HIS A 241 5.89 -13.65 0.08
C HIS A 241 5.68 -15.16 -0.16
N ARG A 242 4.49 -15.71 0.07
CA ARG A 242 4.23 -17.14 -0.16
C ARG A 242 3.96 -17.48 -1.62
N PHE A 243 3.45 -16.54 -2.41
CA PHE A 243 2.92 -16.87 -3.75
C PHE A 243 3.49 -16.05 -4.90
N ASN A 244 4.21 -14.95 -4.63
CA ASN A 244 4.75 -14.09 -5.68
C ASN A 244 6.25 -14.32 -5.91
N PRO A 245 6.70 -14.67 -7.14
CA PRO A 245 8.09 -15.04 -7.40
C PRO A 245 9.12 -13.94 -7.11
N LEU A 246 8.85 -12.67 -7.46
CA LEU A 246 9.80 -11.60 -7.18
C LEU A 246 9.83 -11.28 -5.68
N ALA A 247 8.68 -11.31 -5.01
CA ALA A 247 8.60 -11.13 -3.57
C ALA A 247 9.35 -12.22 -2.79
N GLN A 248 9.34 -13.47 -3.27
CA GLN A 248 10.15 -14.56 -2.72
C GLN A 248 11.64 -14.35 -2.95
N LYS A 249 12.01 -14.02 -4.18
CA LYS A 249 13.41 -13.87 -4.58
C LYS A 249 14.09 -12.71 -3.84
N TRP A 250 13.38 -11.60 -3.70
CA TRP A 250 13.95 -10.35 -3.21
C TRP A 250 13.55 -10.01 -1.78
N LEU A 251 12.64 -10.79 -1.18
CA LEU A 251 12.09 -10.49 0.15
C LEU A 251 11.46 -9.09 0.20
N LYS A 252 10.79 -8.68 -0.89
CA LYS A 252 10.05 -7.41 -1.00
C LYS A 252 8.62 -7.64 -1.47
N MET A 253 7.64 -7.31 -0.64
CA MET A 253 6.26 -7.77 -0.86
C MET A 253 5.60 -7.17 -2.12
N ALA A 254 6.02 -5.99 -2.55
CA ALA A 254 5.31 -5.23 -3.58
C ALA A 254 5.90 -5.36 -5.00
N LEU A 255 7.00 -6.11 -5.19
CA LEU A 255 7.72 -6.11 -6.47
C LEU A 255 6.88 -6.64 -7.64
N ASP A 256 6.17 -7.74 -7.44
CA ASP A 256 5.27 -8.29 -8.46
C ASP A 256 4.08 -7.33 -8.70
N ALA A 257 3.59 -6.65 -7.66
CA ALA A 257 2.51 -5.67 -7.78
C ALA A 257 2.91 -4.46 -8.64
N TYR A 258 4.15 -3.97 -8.49
CA TYR A 258 4.65 -2.86 -9.33
C TYR A 258 4.64 -3.20 -10.83
N GLN A 259 4.80 -4.47 -11.20
CA GLN A 259 4.77 -4.88 -12.61
C GLN A 259 3.39 -4.73 -13.26
N LEU A 260 2.34 -4.57 -12.45
CA LEU A 260 0.97 -4.39 -12.93
C LEU A 260 0.66 -2.92 -13.27
N ALA A 261 1.43 -1.96 -12.74
CA ALA A 261 1.20 -0.55 -13.00
C ALA A 261 1.34 -0.24 -14.51
N PRO A 262 0.34 0.40 -15.14
CA PRO A 262 0.36 0.63 -16.59
C PRO A 262 1.30 1.77 -17.01
N SER A 263 1.69 2.64 -16.07
CA SER A 263 2.56 3.79 -16.28
C SER A 263 3.21 4.20 -14.97
N PRO A 264 4.45 4.73 -14.98
CA PRO A 264 5.10 5.35 -13.81
C PRO A 264 4.32 6.47 -13.11
N ASP A 265 3.30 7.02 -13.78
CA ASP A 265 2.48 8.10 -13.25
C ASP A 265 1.32 7.63 -12.37
N PHE A 266 1.15 6.31 -12.17
CA PHE A 266 0.07 5.73 -11.36
C PHE A 266 0.04 6.27 -9.91
N PHE A 267 1.19 6.68 -9.37
CA PHE A 267 1.32 7.24 -8.03
C PHE A 267 1.09 8.76 -7.96
N THR A 268 0.99 9.43 -9.11
CA THR A 268 0.84 10.90 -9.19
C THR A 268 -0.39 11.44 -8.43
N PRO A 269 -1.57 10.80 -8.48
CA PRO A 269 -2.73 11.28 -7.71
C PRO A 269 -2.44 11.34 -6.20
N LEU A 270 -1.80 10.30 -5.64
CA LEU A 270 -1.45 10.28 -4.22
C LEU A 270 -0.44 11.37 -3.88
N ARG A 271 0.63 11.46 -4.69
CA ARG A 271 1.65 12.50 -4.54
C ARG A 271 1.00 13.89 -4.55
N ARG A 272 0.07 14.15 -5.47
CA ARG A 272 -0.64 15.43 -5.58
C ARG A 272 -1.49 15.69 -4.34
N ALA A 273 -2.26 14.71 -3.85
CA ALA A 273 -3.07 14.85 -2.66
C ALA A 273 -2.23 15.23 -1.43
N LEU A 274 -1.12 14.51 -1.20
CA LEU A 274 -0.17 14.81 -0.13
C LEU A 274 0.42 16.22 -0.26
N LEU A 275 0.93 16.59 -1.44
CA LEU A 275 1.55 17.89 -1.64
C LEU A 275 0.53 19.04 -1.50
N SER A 276 -0.69 18.84 -1.99
CA SER A 276 -1.79 19.81 -1.90
C SER A 276 -2.19 20.06 -0.44
N PHE A 277 -2.33 19.00 0.36
CA PHE A 277 -2.59 19.09 1.81
C PHE A 277 -1.58 20.02 2.52
N TYR A 278 -0.31 19.96 2.12
CA TYR A 278 0.77 20.79 2.65
C TYR A 278 0.95 22.14 1.94
N ASN A 279 0.07 22.51 1.02
CA ASN A 279 0.17 23.70 0.18
C ASN A 279 1.54 23.77 -0.54
N ILE A 280 1.99 22.63 -1.08
CA ILE A 280 3.20 22.48 -1.87
C ILE A 280 2.77 22.28 -3.34
N PRO A 281 3.29 23.07 -4.29
CA PRO A 281 2.97 22.86 -5.70
C PRO A 281 3.41 21.47 -6.16
N SER A 282 2.47 20.69 -6.71
CA SER A 282 2.78 19.47 -7.44
C SER A 282 3.34 19.83 -8.81
N LEU A 283 4.54 19.36 -9.12
CA LEU A 283 5.19 19.61 -10.41
C LEU A 283 5.27 18.32 -11.22
N THR A 284 5.26 18.47 -12.54
CA THR A 284 5.40 17.35 -13.48
C THR A 284 6.70 17.51 -14.26
N ARG A 285 7.45 16.42 -14.40
CA ARG A 285 8.65 16.40 -15.21
C ARG A 285 8.29 16.35 -16.69
N PRO A 286 8.90 17.20 -17.55
CA PRO A 286 8.58 17.23 -18.98
C PRO A 286 8.90 15.92 -19.71
N SER A 287 10.02 15.30 -19.35
CA SER A 287 10.44 13.98 -19.81
C SER A 287 11.43 13.38 -18.81
N PRO A 288 11.61 12.06 -18.76
CA PRO A 288 12.62 11.44 -17.91
C PRO A 288 14.01 12.07 -18.08
N GLY A 289 14.73 12.28 -16.98
CA GLY A 289 16.06 12.89 -16.92
C GLY A 289 16.11 14.41 -17.10
N MET A 290 15.02 15.07 -17.51
CA MET A 290 14.98 16.54 -17.65
C MET A 290 14.66 17.23 -16.33
N SER A 291 15.21 18.43 -16.10
CA SER A 291 14.86 19.22 -14.91
C SER A 291 13.39 19.63 -14.93
N VAL A 292 12.70 19.50 -13.80
CA VAL A 292 11.28 19.87 -13.64
C VAL A 292 10.99 21.31 -14.06
N ASN A 293 11.94 22.23 -13.82
CA ASN A 293 11.77 23.67 -14.08
C ASN A 293 12.48 24.18 -15.35
N PHE A 294 13.03 23.30 -16.21
CA PHE A 294 13.78 23.63 -17.45
C PHE A 294 14.95 24.62 -17.32
N LYS A 295 15.45 24.89 -16.10
CA LYS A 295 16.49 25.89 -15.85
C LYS A 295 17.81 25.24 -15.48
N ARG A 296 17.84 24.68 -14.28
CA ARG A 296 18.98 23.98 -13.71
C ARG A 296 18.45 22.85 -12.82
N PRO A 297 19.09 21.67 -12.83
CA PRO A 297 18.68 20.55 -12.01
C PRO A 297 18.73 20.90 -10.52
N LYS A 298 17.82 20.35 -9.72
CA LYS A 298 17.89 20.33 -8.27
C LYS A 298 18.42 18.98 -7.78
N ILE A 299 19.54 19.03 -7.06
CA ILE A 299 20.12 17.87 -6.36
C ILE A 299 19.71 17.97 -4.89
N VAL A 300 19.10 16.91 -4.37
CA VAL A 300 18.86 16.76 -2.93
C VAL A 300 19.81 15.69 -2.40
N TYR A 301 20.75 16.10 -1.54
CA TYR A 301 21.63 15.19 -0.84
C TYR A 301 21.01 14.81 0.51
N VAL A 302 20.71 13.53 0.70
CA VAL A 302 20.25 12.98 1.97
C VAL A 302 21.46 12.75 2.86
N GLU A 303 21.71 13.71 3.73
CA GLU A 303 22.81 13.69 4.67
C GLU A 303 22.49 12.77 5.85
N ARG A 304 23.48 11.99 6.29
CA ARG A 304 23.33 11.01 7.37
C ARG A 304 24.41 11.08 8.44
N GLN A 305 25.19 12.17 8.51
CA GLN A 305 26.35 12.27 9.41
C GLN A 305 25.99 12.15 10.90
N SER A 306 24.75 12.48 11.28
CA SER A 306 24.24 12.32 12.64
C SER A 306 23.76 10.89 12.97
N THR A 307 23.90 9.93 12.04
CA THR A 307 23.46 8.54 12.22
C THR A 307 24.65 7.57 12.23
N GLU A 308 24.41 6.31 12.59
CA GLU A 308 25.43 5.25 12.57
C GLU A 308 25.94 4.97 11.16
N ARG A 309 25.05 4.99 10.17
CA ARG A 309 25.37 4.77 8.76
C ARG A 309 25.69 6.11 8.09
N ARG A 310 26.98 6.42 8.01
CA ARG A 310 27.51 7.72 7.54
C ARG A 310 28.80 7.54 6.73
N PHE A 311 29.20 8.58 6.03
CA PHE A 311 30.52 8.60 5.40
C PHE A 311 31.61 8.82 6.44
N GLU A 312 32.84 8.46 6.07
CA GLU A 312 34.01 9.08 6.67
C GLU A 312 33.92 10.61 6.59
N GLU A 313 34.35 11.31 7.63
CA GLU A 313 34.16 12.75 7.79
C GLU A 313 34.74 13.54 6.60
N GLN A 314 35.96 13.21 6.19
CA GLN A 314 36.61 13.87 5.05
C GLN A 314 35.86 13.65 3.72
N VAL A 315 35.33 12.44 3.51
CA VAL A 315 34.57 12.08 2.30
C VAL A 315 33.28 12.89 2.23
N HIS A 316 32.57 12.98 3.36
CA HIS A 316 31.38 13.83 3.48
C HIS A 316 31.71 15.29 3.21
N GLU A 317 32.73 15.85 3.85
CA GLU A 317 33.12 17.25 3.65
C GLU A 317 33.46 17.54 2.18
N ASP A 318 34.20 16.65 1.53
CA ASP A 318 34.60 16.81 0.14
C ASP A 318 33.41 16.70 -0.82
N LEU A 319 32.43 15.83 -0.51
CA LEU A 319 31.16 15.75 -1.22
C LEU A 319 30.38 17.06 -1.08
N VAL A 320 30.21 17.58 0.14
CA VAL A 320 29.50 18.84 0.39
C VAL A 320 30.19 20.00 -0.33
N LYS A 321 31.52 20.14 -0.22
CA LYS A 321 32.29 21.18 -0.95
C LYS A 321 32.08 21.10 -2.46
N ARG A 322 31.97 19.90 -3.03
CA ARG A 322 31.68 19.69 -4.46
C ARG A 322 30.25 20.11 -4.81
N LEU A 323 29.25 19.73 -4.01
CA LEU A 323 27.86 20.14 -4.22
C LEU A 323 27.71 21.66 -4.12
N GLU A 324 28.28 22.29 -3.09
CA GLU A 324 28.29 23.76 -2.94
C GLU A 324 28.98 24.47 -4.12
N ARG A 325 30.01 23.86 -4.69
CA ARG A 325 30.66 24.38 -5.89
C ARG A 325 29.72 24.34 -7.10
N LEU A 326 28.98 23.25 -7.32
CA LEU A 326 27.97 23.17 -8.39
C LEU A 326 26.92 24.27 -8.25
N GLU A 327 26.47 24.54 -7.02
CA GLU A 327 25.51 25.62 -6.75
C GLU A 327 26.10 27.02 -7.01
N ARG A 328 27.31 27.30 -6.53
CA ARG A 328 28.00 28.58 -6.78
C ARG A 328 28.27 28.82 -8.27
N MET A 329 28.53 27.77 -9.03
CA MET A 329 28.73 27.83 -10.48
C MET A 329 27.40 27.94 -11.25
N GLY A 330 26.25 27.81 -10.57
CA GLY A 330 24.93 27.90 -11.16
C GLY A 330 24.51 26.67 -11.96
N GLU A 331 25.27 25.57 -11.88
CA GLU A 331 25.03 24.32 -12.62
C GLU A 331 23.86 23.52 -12.03
N ALA A 332 23.64 23.61 -10.71
CA ALA A 332 22.54 22.98 -10.01
C ALA A 332 22.02 23.86 -8.87
N LYS A 333 20.81 23.57 -8.37
CA LYS A 333 20.41 23.93 -7.00
C LYS A 333 20.76 22.76 -6.09
N VAL A 334 21.23 23.04 -4.89
CA VAL A 334 21.55 21.98 -3.92
C VAL A 334 20.68 22.13 -2.68
N GLY A 335 20.06 21.02 -2.28
CA GLY A 335 19.37 20.89 -1.00
C GLY A 335 20.08 19.86 -0.13
N LEU A 336 20.54 20.27 1.06
CA LEU A 336 21.06 19.36 2.07
C LEU A 336 19.90 18.92 2.97
N ALA A 337 19.65 17.62 3.04
CA ALA A 337 18.53 17.04 3.76
C ALA A 337 19.03 16.26 4.99
N VAL A 338 19.07 16.92 6.15
CA VAL A 338 19.28 16.26 7.46
C VAL A 338 17.91 15.93 8.04
N LEU A 339 17.35 14.79 7.61
CA LEU A 339 15.94 14.47 7.83
C LEU A 339 15.56 14.33 9.31
N GLU A 340 16.49 13.86 10.16
CA GLU A 340 16.28 13.57 11.58
C GLU A 340 15.91 14.81 12.46
N GLY A 341 15.84 16.01 11.89
CA GLY A 341 15.35 17.20 12.58
C GLY A 341 14.44 18.11 11.73
N MET A 342 14.08 17.68 10.51
CA MET A 342 13.27 18.49 9.61
C MET A 342 11.77 18.33 9.88
N GLU A 343 11.03 19.42 9.80
CA GLU A 343 9.57 19.38 9.82
C GLU A 343 9.03 18.62 8.60
N LYS A 344 7.95 17.85 8.77
CA LYS A 344 7.43 16.95 7.70
C LYS A 344 7.12 17.70 6.41
N ARG A 345 6.50 18.88 6.52
CA ARG A 345 6.23 19.78 5.38
C ARG A 345 7.50 20.18 4.64
N GLU A 346 8.57 20.48 5.38
CA GLU A 346 9.86 20.86 4.78
C GLU A 346 10.51 19.69 4.08
N GLN A 347 10.41 18.48 4.65
CA GLN A 347 10.83 17.25 3.97
C GLN A 347 10.10 17.11 2.63
N PHE A 348 8.76 17.09 2.62
CA PHE A 348 7.99 16.96 1.37
C PHE A 348 8.33 18.07 0.36
N ARG A 349 8.44 19.32 0.81
CA ARG A 349 8.78 20.45 -0.06
C ARG A 349 10.19 20.31 -0.66
N LEU A 350 11.14 19.77 0.08
CA LEU A 350 12.51 19.59 -0.39
C LEU A 350 12.59 18.59 -1.55
N PHE A 351 11.76 17.54 -1.52
CA PHE A 351 11.77 16.50 -2.56
C PHE A 351 10.78 16.76 -3.71
N ALA A 352 9.73 17.55 -3.50
CA ALA A 352 8.65 17.81 -4.47
C ALA A 352 9.11 18.40 -5.83
N ASP A 353 10.25 19.08 -5.86
CA ASP A 353 10.87 19.61 -7.09
C ASP A 353 12.30 19.09 -7.30
N ALA A 354 12.64 17.95 -6.70
CA ALA A 354 13.92 17.30 -6.92
C ALA A 354 14.04 16.74 -8.36
N ASP A 355 15.25 16.82 -8.91
CA ASP A 355 15.60 16.19 -10.18
C ASP A 355 16.51 14.99 -9.95
N ILE A 356 17.40 15.13 -8.96
CA ILE A 356 18.35 14.12 -8.53
C ILE A 356 18.24 14.01 -7.02
N ILE A 357 18.12 12.80 -6.49
CA ILE A 357 18.31 12.51 -5.07
C ILE A 357 19.58 11.65 -4.94
N LEU A 358 20.44 12.04 -4.02
CA LEU A 358 21.72 11.38 -3.75
C LEU A 358 21.79 11.06 -2.26
N GLY A 359 22.24 9.86 -1.89
CA GLY A 359 22.52 9.58 -0.49
C GLY A 359 22.96 8.15 -0.23
N ILE A 360 23.45 7.91 0.98
CA ILE A 360 23.76 6.55 1.43
C ILE A 360 22.45 5.77 1.59
N HIS A 361 22.47 4.48 1.21
CA HIS A 361 21.38 3.53 1.41
C HIS A 361 20.71 3.71 2.78
N GLY A 362 19.38 3.86 2.81
CA GLY A 362 18.62 3.97 4.05
C GLY A 362 17.28 4.67 3.86
N ASN A 363 16.41 4.57 4.87
CA ASN A 363 14.99 4.99 4.79
C ASN A 363 14.77 6.44 4.32
N GLY A 364 15.77 7.31 4.41
CA GLY A 364 15.71 8.65 3.86
C GLY A 364 15.51 8.67 2.34
N LEU A 365 16.01 7.67 1.61
CA LEU A 365 15.86 7.55 0.15
C LEU A 365 14.41 7.24 -0.27
N THR A 366 13.55 6.77 0.63
CA THR A 366 12.10 6.61 0.37
C THR A 366 11.41 7.92 0.00
N HIS A 367 12.02 9.08 0.28
CA HIS A 367 11.50 10.37 -0.15
C HIS A 367 11.49 10.56 -1.68
N GLU A 368 12.08 9.63 -2.45
CA GLU A 368 11.87 9.56 -3.90
C GLU A 368 10.39 9.50 -4.29
N LEU A 369 9.52 8.96 -3.43
CA LEU A 369 8.06 8.96 -3.64
C LEU A 369 7.50 10.37 -3.94
N TRP A 370 8.13 11.41 -3.38
CA TRP A 370 7.69 12.80 -3.50
C TRP A 370 8.33 13.51 -4.70
N MET A 371 9.39 12.92 -5.27
CA MET A 371 10.03 13.41 -6.48
C MET A 371 9.10 13.17 -7.69
N PRO A 372 8.96 14.14 -8.62
CA PRO A 372 8.25 13.92 -9.87
C PRO A 372 8.86 12.75 -10.66
N SER A 373 8.00 11.89 -11.21
CA SER A 373 8.36 10.69 -11.99
C SER A 373 9.45 10.99 -13.04
N GLY A 374 10.31 10.02 -13.32
CA GLY A 374 11.42 10.22 -14.27
C GLY A 374 12.66 10.96 -13.76
N GLY A 375 12.81 11.19 -12.46
CA GLY A 375 14.05 11.71 -11.86
C GLY A 375 15.20 10.71 -11.81
N ILE A 376 16.28 11.06 -11.11
CA ILE A 376 17.46 10.19 -10.93
C ILE A 376 17.70 9.95 -9.45
N MET A 377 17.82 8.69 -9.06
CA MET A 377 18.24 8.24 -7.74
C MET A 377 19.70 7.78 -7.81
N ILE A 378 20.55 8.36 -6.97
CA ILE A 378 21.93 7.93 -6.78
C ILE A 378 22.05 7.39 -5.36
N GLU A 379 22.05 6.07 -5.26
CA GLU A 379 22.18 5.35 -4.01
C GLU A 379 23.64 4.95 -3.80
N ILE A 380 24.19 5.31 -2.64
CA ILE A 380 25.56 4.95 -2.26
C ILE A 380 25.48 3.78 -1.28
N LEU A 381 26.10 2.67 -1.64
CA LEU A 381 26.18 1.46 -0.83
C LEU A 381 27.63 1.24 -0.38
N PRO A 382 27.86 0.64 0.81
CA PRO A 382 29.19 0.19 1.20
C PRO A 382 29.80 -0.76 0.16
N PRO A 383 31.14 -0.90 0.16
CA PRO A 383 31.83 -1.84 -0.71
C PRO A 383 31.25 -3.25 -0.57
N ASP A 384 31.01 -3.91 -1.71
CA ASP A 384 30.54 -5.29 -1.78
C ASP A 384 29.18 -5.56 -1.08
N ASP A 385 28.40 -4.52 -0.78
CA ASP A 385 27.07 -4.62 -0.19
C ASP A 385 25.95 -4.21 -1.17
N PHE A 386 24.85 -4.95 -1.19
CA PHE A 386 23.75 -4.72 -2.12
C PHE A 386 22.40 -5.02 -1.49
N HIS A 387 21.50 -4.02 -1.54
CA HIS A 387 20.14 -4.11 -1.04
C HIS A 387 19.14 -3.63 -2.10
N TYR A 388 18.17 -4.47 -2.44
CA TYR A 388 17.20 -4.20 -3.49
C TYR A 388 15.95 -3.49 -2.95
N ASP A 389 16.16 -2.38 -2.24
CA ASP A 389 15.11 -1.66 -1.52
C ASP A 389 14.52 -0.53 -2.35
N TYR A 390 15.32 0.48 -2.68
CA TYR A 390 14.85 1.69 -3.37
C TYR A 390 14.85 1.52 -4.89
N ALA A 391 15.75 0.70 -5.45
CA ALA A 391 15.78 0.44 -6.89
C ALA A 391 14.44 -0.04 -7.48
N PRO A 392 13.68 -0.98 -6.85
CA PRO A 392 12.32 -1.31 -7.30
C PRO A 392 11.34 -0.15 -7.27
N VAL A 393 11.41 0.70 -6.25
CA VAL A 393 10.54 1.88 -6.10
C VAL A 393 10.86 2.90 -7.20
N SER A 394 12.14 3.19 -7.40
CA SER A 394 12.61 4.03 -8.51
C SER A 394 12.11 3.52 -9.85
N MET A 395 12.23 2.21 -10.11
CA MET A 395 11.74 1.59 -11.35
C MET A 395 10.23 1.76 -11.51
N ALA A 396 9.45 1.53 -10.45
CA ALA A 396 8.00 1.71 -10.48
C ALA A 396 7.60 3.18 -10.78
N LEU A 397 8.35 4.15 -10.28
CA LEU A 397 8.14 5.59 -10.50
C LEU A 397 8.87 6.13 -11.75
N GLY A 398 9.49 5.25 -12.54
CA GLY A 398 10.19 5.58 -13.77
C GLY A 398 11.48 6.39 -13.56
N HIS A 399 11.98 6.46 -12.32
CA HIS A 399 13.28 7.06 -12.02
C HIS A 399 14.42 6.18 -12.56
N GLU A 400 15.48 6.82 -13.03
CA GLU A 400 16.75 6.15 -13.24
C GLU A 400 17.39 5.89 -11.87
N HIS A 401 17.80 4.66 -11.60
CA HIS A 401 18.41 4.30 -10.33
C HIS A 401 19.86 3.85 -10.56
N LEU A 402 20.77 4.59 -9.96
CA LEU A 402 22.22 4.40 -10.04
C LEU A 402 22.73 3.99 -8.67
N ILE A 403 23.42 2.86 -8.60
CA ILE A 403 24.09 2.42 -7.38
C ILE A 403 25.58 2.72 -7.52
N TRP A 404 26.15 3.40 -6.52
CA TRP A 404 27.56 3.69 -6.43
C TRP A 404 28.18 2.92 -5.26
N GLN A 405 29.29 2.24 -5.53
CA GLN A 405 30.15 1.62 -4.50
C GLN A 405 31.61 2.05 -4.75
N ASN A 406 32.30 2.53 -3.72
CA ASN A 406 33.66 3.10 -3.84
C ASN A 406 33.75 4.19 -4.93
N ASP A 407 34.52 3.94 -5.98
CA ASP A 407 34.84 4.85 -7.08
C ASP A 407 34.14 4.47 -8.39
N ARG A 408 33.16 3.55 -8.36
CA ARG A 408 32.50 3.02 -9.55
C ARG A 408 30.99 2.89 -9.42
N LEU A 409 30.32 3.00 -10.57
CA LEU A 409 28.93 2.58 -10.72
C LEU A 409 28.84 1.06 -10.61
N PHE A 410 27.96 0.56 -9.74
CA PHE A 410 27.67 -0.86 -9.61
C PHE A 410 26.79 -1.31 -10.79
N PRO A 411 27.26 -2.21 -11.66
CA PRO A 411 26.57 -2.55 -12.91
C PRO A 411 25.17 -3.15 -12.67
N ARG A 412 24.18 -2.73 -13.48
CA ARG A 412 22.78 -3.16 -13.32
C ARG A 412 22.57 -4.66 -13.54
N ASP A 413 23.35 -5.27 -14.40
CA ASP A 413 23.36 -6.72 -14.64
C ASP A 413 23.86 -7.52 -13.42
N MET A 414 24.60 -6.87 -12.51
CA MET A 414 25.09 -7.45 -11.27
C MET A 414 24.12 -7.32 -10.09
N TRP A 415 22.94 -6.72 -10.27
CA TRP A 415 21.95 -6.58 -9.20
C TRP A 415 21.30 -7.93 -8.83
N LEU A 416 21.04 -8.78 -9.84
CA LEU A 416 20.31 -10.05 -9.73
C LEU A 416 20.89 -11.16 -8.82
N PRO A 417 22.21 -11.25 -8.52
CA PRO A 417 22.78 -12.38 -7.78
C PRO A 417 23.04 -12.22 -6.26
N GLN A 418 22.67 -11.13 -5.57
CA GLN A 418 23.22 -10.87 -4.21
C GLN A 418 22.23 -10.65 -3.04
N ASN A 419 20.98 -11.10 -3.12
CA ASN A 419 20.11 -11.09 -1.92
C ASN A 419 20.47 -12.18 -0.88
N THR A 420 21.59 -12.89 -1.08
CA THR A 420 22.21 -13.80 -0.10
C THR A 420 23.49 -13.21 0.50
N GLY A 421 23.83 -11.97 0.14
CA GLY A 421 25.01 -11.26 0.66
C GLY A 421 24.87 -10.99 2.15
N ASN A 422 26.02 -10.99 2.83
CA ASN A 422 26.13 -10.68 4.24
C ASN A 422 25.82 -9.17 4.40
N GLY A 423 24.53 -8.79 4.42
CA GLY A 423 24.05 -7.41 4.63
C GLY A 423 24.40 -6.85 6.02
N SER A 424 25.47 -7.36 6.63
CA SER A 424 26.02 -6.93 7.89
C SER A 424 26.78 -5.61 7.77
N LEU A 425 27.36 -5.27 6.61
CA LEU A 425 28.20 -4.07 6.48
C LEU A 425 27.38 -2.78 6.56
N ILE A 426 26.20 -2.76 5.95
CA ILE A 426 25.23 -1.66 6.08
C ILE A 426 24.70 -1.47 7.53
N HIS A 427 24.94 -2.44 8.42
CA HIS A 427 24.44 -2.46 9.79
C HIS A 427 25.53 -2.58 10.87
N ASP A 428 26.81 -2.66 10.51
CA ASP A 428 27.91 -2.83 11.47
C ASP A 428 28.48 -1.51 12.02
N GLY A 429 27.97 -0.38 11.51
CA GLY A 429 28.37 0.96 11.92
C GLY A 429 29.72 1.40 11.36
N SER A 430 30.29 0.65 10.40
CA SER A 430 31.45 1.11 9.64
C SER A 430 31.11 2.35 8.81
N SER A 431 32.04 3.29 8.79
CA SER A 431 31.95 4.46 7.92
C SER A 431 32.15 4.04 6.46
N ILE A 432 31.42 4.68 5.56
CA ILE A 432 31.57 4.46 4.12
C ILE A 432 32.74 5.33 3.61
N PRO A 433 33.76 4.73 2.97
CA PRO A 433 34.93 5.46 2.45
C PRO A 433 34.66 6.17 1.12
#